data_AF-A0A8X7BQ58-F1
#
_entry.id   AF-A0A8X7BQ58-F1
#
_cell.length_a   1.000
_cell.length_b   1.000
_cell.length_c   1.000
_cell.angle_alpha   90.00
_cell.angle_beta   90.00
_cell.angle_gamma   90.00
#
_symmetry.space_group_name_H-M   'P 1'
#
loop_
_entity.id
_entity.type
_entity.pdbx_description
1 polymer ?
#
loop_
_entity_poly.entity_id
_entity_poly.type
_entity_poly.pdbx_seq_one_letter_code
_entity_poly.pdbx_strand_id
1 'polypeptide(L)' 'MLMMDVPSPTTQGESVELICSYELDEDKLYSVKWYKDDVEFYRYVPNDWPPGQFLPLQGVKLDIPTLGHVASKNR' A
#
# COMPACT_ATOMS: atom_id res chain seq x y z
N MET A 1 -10.60 2.48 -12.82
CA MET A 1 -11.23 3.04 -11.61
C MET A 1 -10.22 3.12 -10.46
N LEU A 2 -10.36 4.07 -9.53
CA LEU A 2 -9.55 4.17 -8.31
C LEU A 2 -10.43 3.89 -7.09
N MET A 3 -10.01 2.95 -6.23
CA MET A 3 -10.70 2.61 -5.00
C MET A 3 -9.70 2.49 -3.85
N MET A 4 -9.99 3.18 -2.75
CA MET A 4 -9.29 3.05 -1.49
C MET A 4 -10.25 2.45 -0.48
N ASP A 5 -9.89 1.32 0.11
CA ASP A 5 -10.64 0.75 1.23
C ASP A 5 -10.08 1.33 2.53
N VAL A 6 -10.95 1.95 3.32
CA VAL A 6 -10.60 2.48 4.64
C VAL A 6 -11.15 1.51 5.67
N PRO A 7 -10.28 0.84 6.45
CA PRO A 7 -10.73 -0.10 7.45
C PRO A 7 -11.57 0.63 8.51
N SER A 8 -12.54 -0.09 9.07
CA SER A 8 -13.27 0.39 10.24
C SER A 8 -12.31 0.59 11.42
N PRO A 9 -12.62 1.50 12.37
CA PRO A 9 -11.84 1.64 13.59
C PRO A 9 -11.63 0.29 14.28
N THR A 10 -10.37 -0.04 14.56
CA THR A 10 -9.94 -1.30 15.20
C THR A 10 -9.49 -1.05 16.65
N THR A 11 -9.28 -2.11 17.42
CA THR A 11 -8.75 -1.98 18.78
C THR A 11 -7.22 -1.88 18.78
N GLN A 12 -6.66 -1.33 19.85
CA GLN A 12 -5.22 -1.17 19.95
C GLN A 12 -4.52 -2.53 19.94
N GLY A 13 -3.55 -2.70 19.03
CA GLY A 13 -2.75 -3.92 18.91
C GLY A 13 -3.28 -4.92 17.88
N GLU A 14 -4.46 -4.69 17.32
CA GLU A 14 -4.95 -5.42 16.15
C GLU A 14 -4.30 -4.89 14.85
N SER A 15 -4.15 -5.78 13.88
CA SER A 15 -3.66 -5.43 12.54
C SER A 15 -4.81 -4.98 11.64
N VAL A 16 -4.53 -4.06 10.73
CA VAL A 16 -5.47 -3.62 9.69
C VAL A 16 -4.84 -3.81 8.31
N GLU A 17 -5.67 -4.08 7.32
CA GLU A 17 -5.26 -4.09 5.92
C GLU A 17 -5.60 -2.74 5.27
N LEU A 18 -4.63 -2.18 4.56
CA LEU A 18 -4.83 -0.99 3.74
C LEU A 18 -4.80 -1.42 2.28
N ILE A 19 -5.95 -1.31 1.61
CA ILE A 19 -6.11 -1.79 0.24
C ILE A 19 -6.25 -0.60 -0.70
N CYS A 20 -5.39 -0.58 -1.72
CA CYS A 20 -5.46 0.37 -2.83
C CYS A 20 -5.63 -0.43 -4.13
N SER A 21 -6.83 -0.33 -4.72
CA SER A 21 -7.18 -0.97 -5.98
C SER A 21 -7.21 0.07 -7.09
N TYR A 22 -6.53 -0.21 -8.19
CA TYR A 22 -6.45 0.66 -9.35
C TYR A 22 -6.60 -0.14 -10.64
N GLU A 23 -7.31 0.43 -11.62
CA GLU A 23 -7.32 -0.03 -13.01
C GLU A 23 -6.75 1.09 -13.86
N LEU A 24 -5.74 0.77 -14.66
CA LEU A 24 -4.95 1.75 -15.41
C LEU A 24 -5.13 1.65 -16.92
N ASP A 25 -6.04 0.81 -17.41
CA ASP A 25 -6.21 0.53 -18.84
C ASP A 25 -4.85 0.31 -19.55
N GLU A 26 -4.41 1.23 -20.40
CA GLU A 26 -3.11 1.19 -21.10
C GLU A 26 -1.98 1.98 -20.40
N ASP A 27 -2.28 2.67 -19.30
CA ASP A 27 -1.34 3.48 -18.54
C ASP A 27 -0.58 2.67 -17.48
N LYS A 28 0.44 3.28 -16.88
CA LYS A 28 1.31 2.66 -15.87
C LYS A 28 1.16 3.34 -14.53
N LEU A 29 1.23 2.53 -13.47
CA LEU A 29 1.23 3.06 -12.12
C LEU A 29 2.52 3.88 -11.91
N TYR A 30 2.37 5.14 -11.51
CA TYR A 30 3.50 5.95 -11.09
C TYR A 30 4.00 5.53 -9.70
N SER A 31 3.14 5.61 -8.68
CA SER A 31 3.45 5.18 -7.31
C SER A 31 2.19 4.98 -6.46
N VAL A 32 2.25 4.11 -5.47
CA VAL A 32 1.32 4.06 -4.32
C VAL A 32 2.09 4.48 -3.08
N LYS A 33 1.50 5.33 -2.23
CA LYS A 33 2.12 5.82 -1.00
C LYS A 33 1.11 5.84 0.13
N TRP A 34 1.53 5.42 1.32
CA TRP A 34 0.72 5.47 2.53
C TRP A 34 1.32 6.45 3.54
N TYR A 35 0.44 7.25 4.14
CA TYR A 35 0.78 8.29 5.11
C TYR A 35 -0.02 8.10 6.39
N LYS A 36 0.62 8.39 7.52
CA LYS A 36 -0.04 8.53 8.82
C LYS A 36 0.47 9.82 9.44
N ASP A 37 -0.44 10.70 9.84
CA ASP A 37 -0.13 12.01 10.44
C ASP A 37 0.89 12.80 9.58
N ASP A 38 0.65 12.86 8.27
CA ASP A 38 1.51 13.49 7.25
C ASP A 38 2.91 12.87 7.07
N VAL A 39 3.20 11.73 7.73
CA VAL A 39 4.46 11.01 7.58
C VAL A 39 4.28 9.78 6.69
N GLU A 40 5.06 9.71 5.60
CA GLU A 40 5.12 8.56 4.71
C GLU A 40 5.71 7.36 5.46
N PHE A 41 4.98 6.24 5.49
CA PHE A 41 5.45 5.02 6.15
C PHE A 41 5.60 3.84 5.18
N TYR A 42 5.04 3.94 3.97
CA TYR A 42 5.24 2.98 2.90
C TYR A 42 5.14 3.64 1.53
N ARG A 43 5.96 3.16 0.59
CA ARG A 43 5.82 3.47 -0.84
C ARG A 43 6.03 2.26 -1.72
N TYR A 44 5.32 2.25 -2.83
CA TYR A 44 5.50 1.34 -3.95
C TYR A 44 5.68 2.14 -5.23
N VAL A 45 6.83 1.99 -5.89
CA VAL A 45 7.19 2.60 -7.16
C VAL A 45 7.64 1.47 -8.09
N PRO A 46 6.84 1.06 -9.09
CA PRO A 46 7.14 -0.10 -9.93
C PRO A 46 8.51 -0.05 -10.63
N ASN A 47 9.00 1.15 -10.92
CA ASN A 47 10.25 1.37 -11.63
C ASN A 47 11.47 1.53 -10.71
N ASP A 48 11.30 1.47 -9.38
CA ASP A 48 12.39 1.55 -8.40
C ASP A 48 12.90 0.16 -7.99
N TRP A 49 14.09 0.13 -7.38
CA TRP A 49 14.66 -1.06 -6.76
C TRP A 49 15.08 -0.81 -5.31
N PRO A 50 14.49 -1.49 -4.30
CA PRO A 50 13.33 -2.37 -4.43
C PRO A 50 12.05 -1.57 -4.75
N PRO A 51 11.07 -2.18 -5.44
CA PRO A 51 9.86 -1.47 -5.86
C PRO A 51 8.97 -1.10 -4.68
N GLY A 52 9.00 -1.88 -3.58
CA GLY A 52 8.35 -1.57 -2.32
C GLY A 52 9.37 -1.18 -1.26
N GLN A 53 9.10 -0.11 -0.51
CA GLN A 53 10.00 0.40 0.53
C GLN A 53 9.21 0.77 1.79
N PHE A 54 9.71 0.29 2.93
CA PHE A 54 9.23 0.65 4.26
C PHE A 54 9.99 1.86 4.80
N LEU A 55 9.25 2.83 5.32
CA LEU A 55 9.79 4.01 5.99
C LEU A 55 9.40 3.91 7.48
N PRO A 56 10.35 3.63 8.39
CA PRO A 56 10.04 3.43 9.80
C PRO A 56 9.30 4.62 10.41
N LEU A 57 8.12 4.35 10.97
CA LEU A 57 7.30 5.31 11.69
C LEU A 57 6.96 4.78 13.07
N GLN A 58 7.17 5.59 14.11
CA GLN A 58 6.90 5.20 15.48
C GLN A 58 5.41 4.82 15.65
N GLY A 59 5.16 3.65 16.24
CA GLY A 59 3.81 3.13 16.45
C GLY A 59 3.19 2.44 15.23
N VAL A 60 3.88 2.38 14.09
CA VAL A 60 3.47 1.61 12.92
C VAL A 60 4.35 0.37 12.79
N LYS A 61 3.70 -0.79 12.72
CA LYS A 61 4.32 -2.06 12.33
C LYS A 61 3.70 -2.48 11.02
N LEU A 62 4.54 -2.80 10.05
CA LEU A 62 4.11 -3.24 8.74
C LEU A 62 4.44 -4.72 8.54
N ASP A 63 3.39 -5.52 8.42
CA ASP A 63 3.48 -6.91 8.02
C ASP A 63 3.35 -6.95 6.50
N ILE A 64 4.48 -6.91 5.79
CA ILE A 64 4.51 -7.04 4.33
C ILE A 64 4.64 -8.53 4.02
N PRO A 65 3.61 -9.22 3.47
CA PRO A 65 3.84 -10.54 2.92
C PRO A 65 4.88 -10.39 1.81
N THR A 66 5.95 -11.19 1.86
CA THR A 66 7.01 -11.21 0.84
C THR A 66 6.53 -11.60 -0.56
N LEU A 67 5.24 -11.90 -0.72
CA LEU A 67 4.53 -12.16 -1.97
C LEU A 67 3.09 -11.64 -1.83
N GLY A 68 2.82 -10.41 -2.29
CA GLY A 68 1.52 -9.77 -2.08
C GLY A 68 1.19 -8.65 -3.06
N HIS A 69 1.73 -8.72 -4.28
CA HIS A 69 1.13 -7.98 -5.39
C HIS A 69 -0.21 -8.65 -5.70
N VAL A 70 -1.31 -8.21 -5.10
CA VAL A 70 -2.62 -8.38 -5.76
C VAL A 70 -2.71 -7.32 -6.86
N ALA A 71 -1.81 -7.42 -7.84
CA ALA A 71 -2.05 -6.93 -9.17
C ALA A 71 -2.78 -8.07 -9.88
N SER A 72 -4.09 -8.18 -9.67
CA SER A 72 -4.91 -9.09 -10.46
C SER A 72 -4.92 -8.56 -11.89
N LYS A 73 -3.99 -9.06 -12.72
CA LYS A 73 -4.08 -8.90 -14.17
C LYS A 73 -5.17 -9.85 -14.66
N ASN A 74 -6.41 -9.39 -14.64
CA ASN A 74 -7.45 -10.05 -15.42
C ASN A 74 -7.25 -9.71 -16.91
N ARG A 75 -7.31 -10.74 -17.74
CA ARG A 75 -7.64 -10.62 -19.16
C ARG A 75 -9.07 -10.12 -19.28
#